data_AF-A0A5U4Q5K2-F1
#
_entry.id   AF-A0A5U4Q5K2-F1
#
_cell.length_a   1.000
_cell.length_b   1.000
_cell.length_c   1.000
_cell.angle_alpha   90.00
_cell.angle_beta   90.00
_cell.angle_gamma   90.00
#
_symmetry.space_group_name_H-M   'P 1'
#
loop_
_entity.id
_entity.type
_entity.pdbx_description
1 polymer ?
#
loop_
_entity_poly.entity_id
_entity_poly.type
_entity_poly.pdbx_seq_one_letter_code
_entity_poly.pdbx_strand_id
1 'polypeptide(L)'
;MGVPQTKSELLNAMDKDFSKLIGYLNAIPSELLSEKSMEGHAKDTMMSVRDLISYLLGWNMLVIKWITNDEKGESVDFPETGYKWNQLGLLAQKFYKDYEGVQYITLIQDLKLAKENVVALINARDDNVLYGKPWYGKWTMGRMISFNTSSPYANACGRLRKWAKEYNVRLK
;
A
#
# COMPACT_ATOMS: atom_id res chain seq x y z
N MET A 1 -7.14 -10.18 -11.90
CA MET A 1 -7.91 -10.34 -10.65
C MET A 1 -8.94 -9.24 -10.61
N GLY A 2 -10.18 -9.58 -10.21
CA GLY A 2 -11.25 -8.60 -10.07
C GLY A 2 -11.04 -7.70 -8.85
N VAL A 3 -11.79 -6.60 -8.81
CA VAL A 3 -11.90 -5.74 -7.63
C VAL A 3 -12.68 -6.48 -6.54
N PRO A 4 -12.19 -6.59 -5.30
CA PRO A 4 -12.95 -7.24 -4.22
C PRO A 4 -14.28 -6.54 -3.95
N GLN A 5 -15.36 -7.32 -3.88
CA GLN A 5 -16.73 -6.85 -3.64
C GLN A 5 -17.31 -7.31 -2.30
N THR A 6 -16.59 -8.16 -1.56
CA THR A 6 -16.98 -8.62 -0.22
C THR A 6 -15.79 -8.59 0.73
N LYS A 7 -16.06 -8.62 2.04
CA LYS A 7 -15.07 -8.74 3.13
C LYS A 7 -14.15 -9.92 2.91
N SER A 8 -14.70 -11.08 2.55
CA SER A 8 -13.94 -12.30 2.30
C SER A 8 -13.00 -12.13 1.11
N GLU A 9 -13.50 -11.59 -0.01
CA GLU A 9 -12.66 -11.32 -1.18
C GLU A 9 -11.55 -10.28 -0.88
N LEU A 10 -11.84 -9.26 -0.06
CA LEU A 10 -10.87 -8.24 0.31
C LEU A 10 -9.73 -8.84 1.14
N LEU A 11 -10.06 -9.60 2.19
CA LEU A 11 -9.08 -10.28 3.03
C LEU A 11 -8.24 -11.25 2.21
N ASN A 12 -8.86 -12.07 1.36
CA ASN A 12 -8.17 -13.01 0.50
C ASN A 12 -7.23 -12.32 -0.50
N ALA A 13 -7.67 -11.21 -1.12
CA ALA A 13 -6.82 -10.43 -2.03
C ALA A 13 -5.63 -9.80 -1.29
N MET A 14 -5.87 -9.19 -0.13
CA MET A 14 -4.80 -8.63 0.70
C MET A 14 -3.79 -9.70 1.11
N ASP A 15 -4.25 -10.86 1.60
CA ASP A 15 -3.35 -11.89 2.09
C ASP A 15 -2.49 -12.51 0.97
N LYS A 16 -3.13 -12.86 -0.15
CA LYS A 16 -2.46 -13.42 -1.32
C LYS A 16 -1.40 -12.47 -1.89
N ASP A 17 -1.78 -11.22 -2.15
CA ASP A 17 -0.88 -10.27 -2.80
C ASP A 17 0.23 -9.80 -1.85
N PHE A 18 -0.07 -9.67 -0.55
CA PHE A 18 0.91 -9.29 0.45
C PHE A 18 1.92 -10.40 0.75
N SER A 19 1.47 -11.65 0.88
CA SER A 19 2.38 -12.79 1.09
C SER A 19 3.38 -12.92 -0.06
N LYS A 20 2.89 -12.75 -1.30
CA LYS A 20 3.72 -12.73 -2.50
C LYS A 20 4.70 -11.55 -2.50
N LEU A 21 4.24 -10.35 -2.13
CA LEU A 21 5.07 -9.16 -2.02
C LEU A 21 6.23 -9.38 -1.03
N ILE A 22 5.94 -9.87 0.18
CA ILE A 22 6.97 -10.12 1.20
C ILE A 22 7.98 -11.17 0.73
N GLY A 23 7.52 -12.24 0.06
CA GLY A 23 8.42 -13.23 -0.55
C GLY A 23 9.41 -12.60 -1.51
N TYR A 24 8.94 -11.69 -2.37
CA TYR A 24 9.79 -10.96 -3.30
C TYR A 24 10.76 -10.03 -2.59
N LEU A 25 10.29 -9.22 -1.65
CA LEU A 25 11.12 -8.26 -0.92
C LEU A 25 12.25 -8.93 -0.12
N ASN A 26 12.02 -10.14 0.39
CA ASN A 26 13.05 -10.91 1.10
C ASN A 26 14.09 -11.54 0.17
N ALA A 27 13.79 -11.69 -1.12
CA ALA A 27 14.68 -12.30 -2.11
C ALA A 27 15.66 -11.29 -2.76
N ILE A 28 15.46 -9.99 -2.54
CA ILE A 28 16.25 -8.94 -3.17
C ILE A 28 17.59 -8.76 -2.41
N PRO A 29 18.74 -8.83 -3.10
CA PRO A 29 20.05 -8.57 -2.49
C PRO A 29 20.14 -7.17 -1.88
N SER A 30 20.86 -7.05 -0.76
CA SER A 30 20.90 -5.83 0.03
C SER A 30 21.47 -4.63 -0.72
N GLU A 31 22.37 -4.90 -1.66
CA GLU A 31 23.11 -3.94 -2.46
C GLU A 31 22.18 -3.20 -3.44
N LEU A 32 21.10 -3.86 -3.89
CA LEU A 32 20.15 -3.31 -4.86
C LEU A 32 18.99 -2.56 -4.22
N LEU A 33 18.83 -2.62 -2.89
CA LEU A 33 17.63 -2.09 -2.20
C LEU A 33 17.50 -0.57 -2.31
N SER A 34 18.64 0.13 -2.32
CA SER A 34 18.72 1.59 -2.35
C SER A 34 18.95 2.15 -3.75
N GLU A 35 19.20 1.31 -4.75
CA GLU A 35 19.43 1.76 -6.12
C GLU A 35 18.14 2.34 -6.71
N LYS A 36 18.20 3.57 -7.25
CA LYS A 36 17.07 4.22 -7.93
C LYS A 36 16.93 3.70 -9.35
N SER A 37 16.61 2.41 -9.45
CA SER A 37 16.62 1.62 -10.68
C SER A 37 15.22 1.22 -11.17
N MET A 38 14.17 1.47 -10.39
CA MET A 38 12.79 1.18 -10.78
C MET A 38 12.13 2.43 -11.34
N GLU A 39 11.30 2.28 -12.40
CA GLU A 39 10.39 3.35 -12.83
C GLU A 39 9.48 3.76 -11.66
N GLY A 40 9.45 5.04 -11.35
CA GLY A 40 8.65 5.62 -10.27
C GLY A 40 7.14 5.64 -10.56
N HIS A 41 6.38 6.23 -9.65
CA HIS A 41 4.92 6.40 -9.81
C HIS A 41 4.55 7.62 -10.66
N ALA A 42 5.40 8.64 -10.70
CA ALA A 42 5.26 9.77 -11.63
C ALA A 42 6.07 9.48 -12.91
N LYS A 43 5.60 9.98 -14.05
CA LYS A 43 6.30 9.84 -15.34
C LYS A 43 7.71 10.41 -15.22
N ASP A 44 8.67 9.73 -15.85
CA ASP A 44 10.08 10.15 -15.93
C ASP A 44 10.78 10.28 -14.55
N THR A 45 10.25 9.60 -13.52
CA THR A 45 10.89 9.49 -12.20
C THR A 45 11.44 8.09 -11.98
N MET A 46 12.46 7.98 -11.14
CA MET A 46 13.04 6.72 -10.69
C MET A 46 12.87 6.58 -9.18
N MET A 47 12.70 5.34 -8.72
CA MET A 47 12.56 4.98 -7.32
C MET A 47 13.39 3.73 -7.01
N SER A 48 13.70 3.54 -5.74
CA SER A 48 14.31 2.31 -5.22
C SER A 48 13.27 1.32 -4.71
N VAL A 49 13.72 0.10 -4.36
CA VAL A 49 12.87 -0.88 -3.68
C VAL A 49 12.42 -0.35 -2.31
N ARG A 50 13.30 0.40 -1.62
CA ARG A 50 12.97 1.08 -0.35
C ARG A 50 11.89 2.13 -0.51
N ASP A 51 11.96 2.92 -1.57
CA ASP A 51 10.93 3.91 -1.90
C ASP A 51 9.59 3.21 -2.15
N LEU A 52 9.58 2.08 -2.87
CA LEU A 52 8.37 1.29 -3.08
C LEU A 52 7.74 0.82 -1.75
N ILE A 53 8.53 0.34 -0.79
CA ILE A 53 8.02 -0.06 0.53
C ILE A 53 7.47 1.15 1.29
N SER A 54 8.19 2.27 1.26
CA SER A 54 7.78 3.53 1.90
C SER A 54 6.43 4.03 1.36
N TYR A 55 6.23 3.94 0.04
CA TYR A 55 4.96 4.24 -0.61
C TYR A 55 3.82 3.33 -0.12
N LEU A 56 4.05 2.02 -0.08
CA LEU A 56 3.02 1.06 0.38
C LEU A 56 2.68 1.26 1.85
N LEU A 57 3.68 1.52 2.69
CA LEU A 57 3.52 1.80 4.12
C LEU A 57 2.71 3.09 4.31
N GLY A 58 3.06 4.17 3.62
CA GLY A 58 2.33 5.43 3.67
C GLY A 58 0.84 5.26 3.33
N TRP A 59 0.51 4.53 2.27
CA TRP A 59 -0.89 4.26 1.91
C TRP A 59 -1.64 3.41 2.94
N ASN A 60 -1.00 2.41 3.52
CA ASN A 60 -1.62 1.62 4.59
C ASN A 60 -1.89 2.45 5.83
N MET A 61 -0.93 3.30 6.22
CA MET A 61 -1.08 4.22 7.35
C MET A 61 -2.20 5.23 7.11
N LEU A 62 -2.38 5.71 5.88
CA LEU A 62 -3.51 6.58 5.53
C LEU A 62 -4.85 5.87 5.68
N VAL A 63 -4.98 4.62 5.22
CA VAL A 63 -6.20 3.83 5.41
C VAL A 63 -6.55 3.69 6.89
N ILE A 64 -5.56 3.33 7.73
CA ILE A 64 -5.74 3.22 9.18
C ILE A 64 -6.23 4.56 9.74
N LYS A 65 -5.53 5.65 9.41
CA LYS A 65 -5.88 7.00 9.88
C LYS A 65 -7.29 7.42 9.49
N TRP A 66 -7.68 7.23 8.22
CA TRP A 66 -9.02 7.59 7.76
C TRP A 66 -10.11 6.85 8.53
N ILE A 67 -9.95 5.53 8.69
CA ILE A 67 -10.94 4.70 9.39
C ILE A 67 -11.01 5.05 10.87
N THR A 68 -9.87 5.21 11.54
CA THR A 68 -9.83 5.53 12.98
C THR A 68 -10.38 6.92 13.28
N ASN A 69 -10.12 7.92 12.43
CA ASN A 69 -10.67 9.26 12.63
C ASN A 69 -12.17 9.28 12.36
N ASP A 70 -12.65 8.57 11.33
CA ASP A 70 -14.08 8.41 11.05
C ASP A 70 -14.81 7.73 12.23
N GLU A 71 -14.23 6.67 12.82
CA GLU A 71 -14.76 6.01 14.03
C GLU A 71 -14.89 6.95 15.23
N LYS A 72 -13.99 7.93 15.35
CA LYS A 72 -14.02 8.95 16.41
C LYS A 72 -14.97 10.12 16.11
N GLY A 73 -15.58 10.15 14.93
CA GLY A 73 -16.38 11.29 14.46
C GLY A 73 -15.53 12.53 14.14
N GLU A 74 -14.23 12.36 13.91
CA GLU A 74 -13.33 13.42 13.51
C GLU A 74 -13.40 13.67 12.00
N SER A 75 -13.03 14.88 11.56
CA SER A 75 -12.95 15.18 10.13
C SER A 75 -11.80 14.40 9.47
N VAL A 76 -12.06 13.89 8.27
CA VAL A 76 -11.09 13.12 7.48
C VAL A 76 -10.81 13.81 6.16
N ASP A 77 -9.56 14.27 5.99
CA ASP A 77 -9.08 14.81 4.73
C ASP A 77 -8.57 13.69 3.80
N PHE A 78 -9.19 13.61 2.62
CA PHE A 78 -8.82 12.66 1.58
C PHE A 78 -8.11 13.34 0.39
N PRO A 79 -6.99 12.79 -0.10
CA PRO A 79 -6.25 11.63 0.44
C PRO A 79 -5.46 11.96 1.71
N GLU A 80 -5.02 13.20 1.89
CA GLU A 80 -4.27 13.64 3.07
C GLU A 80 -4.47 15.15 3.24
N THR A 81 -4.34 15.62 4.47
CA THR A 81 -4.35 17.04 4.84
C THR A 81 -3.38 17.83 3.96
N GLY A 82 -3.90 18.78 3.19
CA GLY A 82 -3.11 19.61 2.27
C GLY A 82 -2.80 18.96 0.90
N TYR A 83 -3.34 17.78 0.60
CA TYR A 83 -3.16 17.09 -0.68
C TYR A 83 -4.50 16.84 -1.37
N LYS A 84 -4.50 16.92 -2.70
CA LYS A 84 -5.65 16.57 -3.56
C LYS A 84 -5.39 15.26 -4.32
N TRP A 85 -6.46 14.61 -4.78
CA TRP A 85 -6.36 13.38 -5.59
C TRP A 85 -5.61 13.54 -6.92
N ASN A 86 -5.44 14.75 -7.45
CA ASN A 86 -4.58 15.01 -8.61
C ASN A 86 -3.11 15.26 -8.25
N GLN A 87 -2.75 15.19 -6.96
CA GLN A 87 -1.41 15.42 -6.42
C GLN A 87 -0.79 14.15 -5.81
N LEU A 88 -1.26 12.96 -6.21
CA LEU A 88 -0.76 11.69 -5.64
C LEU A 88 0.74 11.47 -5.86
N GLY A 89 1.31 12.03 -6.94
CA GLY A 89 2.75 12.03 -7.14
C GLY A 89 3.49 12.78 -6.02
N LEU A 90 2.98 13.94 -5.59
CA LEU A 90 3.56 14.71 -4.48
C LEU A 90 3.38 13.98 -3.14
N LEU A 91 2.22 13.37 -2.93
CA LEU A 91 1.97 12.58 -1.73
C LEU A 91 2.89 11.34 -1.65
N ALA A 92 3.18 10.70 -2.79
CA ALA A 92 4.16 9.62 -2.85
C ALA A 92 5.57 10.11 -2.46
N GLN A 93 6.00 11.28 -2.94
CA GLN A 93 7.27 11.89 -2.55
C GLN A 93 7.32 12.21 -1.05
N LYS A 94 6.19 12.64 -0.45
CA LYS A 94 6.07 12.81 0.99
C LYS A 94 6.39 11.50 1.71
N PHE A 95 5.81 10.38 1.29
CA PHE A 95 6.09 9.08 1.92
C PHE A 95 7.57 8.69 1.83
N TYR A 96 8.22 8.92 0.68
CA TYR A 96 9.66 8.65 0.55
C TYR A 96 10.47 9.44 1.58
N LYS A 97 10.09 10.70 1.81
CA LYS A 97 10.74 11.56 2.80
C LYS A 97 10.40 11.18 4.24
N ASP A 98 9.15 10.81 4.53
CA ASP A 98 8.71 10.42 5.88
C ASP A 98 9.50 9.23 6.42
N TYR A 99 9.95 8.33 5.54
CA TYR A 99 10.67 7.11 5.89
C TYR A 99 12.14 7.10 5.44
N GLU A 100 12.69 8.26 5.08
CA GLU A 100 14.09 8.41 4.71
C GLU A 100 15.00 8.01 5.90
N GLY A 101 16.05 7.23 5.63
CA GLY A 101 16.99 6.75 6.66
C GLY A 101 16.50 5.60 7.55
N VAL A 102 15.22 5.20 7.50
CA VAL A 102 14.69 4.05 8.26
C VAL A 102 15.31 2.75 7.76
N GLN A 103 15.78 1.86 8.63
CA GLN A 103 16.41 0.61 8.18
C GLN A 103 15.45 -0.27 7.35
N TYR A 104 15.97 -1.01 6.36
CA TYR A 104 15.13 -1.81 5.46
C TYR A 104 14.29 -2.85 6.21
N ILE A 105 14.90 -3.52 7.18
CA ILE A 105 14.20 -4.52 8.00
C ILE A 105 13.06 -3.88 8.79
N THR A 106 13.25 -2.68 9.31
CA THR A 106 12.23 -1.90 10.02
C THR A 106 11.10 -1.51 9.06
N LEU A 107 11.40 -1.04 7.84
CA LEU A 107 10.37 -0.75 6.83
C LEU A 107 9.48 -1.97 6.52
N ILE A 108 10.08 -3.17 6.41
CA ILE A 108 9.30 -4.40 6.20
C ILE A 108 8.46 -4.75 7.44
N GLN A 109 9.01 -4.61 8.64
CA GLN A 109 8.28 -4.88 9.88
C GLN A 109 7.09 -3.92 10.05
N ASP A 110 7.31 -2.63 9.80
CA ASP A 110 6.27 -1.60 9.88
C ASP A 110 5.19 -1.83 8.83
N LEU A 111 5.56 -2.22 7.59
CA LEU A 111 4.59 -2.57 6.56
C LEU A 111 3.75 -3.81 6.93
N LYS A 112 4.35 -4.83 7.56
CA LYS A 112 3.63 -6.00 8.07
C LYS A 112 2.63 -5.61 9.16
N LEU A 113 3.08 -4.83 10.13
CA LEU A 113 2.24 -4.34 11.22
C LEU A 113 1.09 -3.48 10.69
N ALA A 114 1.36 -2.60 9.73
CA ALA A 114 0.33 -1.78 9.09
C ALA A 114 -0.72 -2.67 8.36
N LYS A 115 -0.29 -3.70 7.61
CA LYS A 115 -1.22 -4.67 6.99
C LYS A 115 -2.06 -5.39 8.04
N GLU A 116 -1.46 -5.82 9.14
CA GLU A 116 -2.17 -6.50 10.24
C GLU A 116 -3.22 -5.59 10.88
N ASN A 117 -2.88 -4.32 11.12
CA ASN A 117 -3.81 -3.32 11.65
C ASN A 117 -4.99 -3.08 10.68
N VAL A 118 -4.74 -2.97 9.37
CA VAL A 118 -5.84 -2.85 8.39
C VAL A 118 -6.72 -4.11 8.40
N VAL A 119 -6.13 -5.31 8.50
CA VAL A 119 -6.89 -6.57 8.62
C VAL A 119 -7.75 -6.59 9.88
N ALA A 120 -7.23 -6.11 11.01
CA ALA A 120 -8.01 -5.99 12.25
C ALA A 120 -9.21 -5.04 12.08
N LEU A 121 -9.02 -3.89 11.43
CA LEU A 121 -10.10 -2.94 11.13
C LEU A 121 -11.18 -3.53 10.22
N ILE A 122 -10.79 -4.34 9.22
CA ILE A 122 -11.72 -5.08 8.37
C ILE A 122 -12.47 -6.14 9.19
N ASN A 123 -11.76 -6.88 10.04
CA ASN A 123 -12.35 -7.97 10.83
C ASN A 123 -13.40 -7.47 11.82
N ALA A 124 -13.22 -6.27 12.37
CA ALA A 124 -14.17 -5.61 13.27
C ALA A 124 -15.50 -5.17 12.60
N ARG A 125 -15.62 -5.31 11.27
CA ARG A 125 -16.79 -4.86 10.49
C ARG A 125 -17.43 -6.01 9.74
N ASP A 126 -18.71 -5.91 9.45
CA ASP A 126 -19.40 -6.83 8.54
C ASP A 126 -19.34 -6.36 7.08
N ASP A 127 -19.88 -7.19 6.19
CA ASP A 127 -19.91 -6.91 4.75
C ASP A 127 -20.75 -5.68 4.42
N ASN A 128 -21.85 -5.45 5.14
CA ASN A 128 -22.75 -4.32 4.91
C ASN A 128 -22.07 -2.98 5.24
N VAL A 129 -21.28 -2.93 6.32
CA VAL A 129 -20.46 -1.74 6.64
C VAL A 129 -19.39 -1.51 5.56
N LEU A 130 -18.74 -2.57 5.09
CA LEU A 130 -17.64 -2.45 4.13
C LEU A 130 -18.10 -2.17 2.69
N TYR A 131 -19.24 -2.73 2.28
CA TYR A 131 -19.69 -2.78 0.89
C TYR A 131 -21.15 -2.40 0.66
N GLY A 132 -21.98 -2.34 1.70
CA GLY A 132 -23.42 -2.08 1.57
C GLY A 132 -23.78 -0.62 1.27
N LYS A 133 -22.88 0.33 1.52
CA LYS A 133 -23.12 1.77 1.25
C LYS A 133 -21.84 2.53 0.88
N PRO A 134 -21.97 3.68 0.18
CA PRO A 134 -20.87 4.61 0.02
C PRO A 134 -20.37 5.13 1.37
N TRP A 135 -19.04 5.30 1.45
CA TRP A 135 -18.33 5.84 2.62
C TRP A 135 -17.61 7.13 2.26
N TYR A 136 -16.91 7.16 1.10
CA TYR A 136 -16.28 8.37 0.57
C TYR A 136 -16.81 8.68 -0.83
N GLY A 137 -17.66 9.72 -0.95
CA GLY A 137 -18.34 10.06 -2.19
C GLY A 137 -19.19 8.88 -2.68
N LYS A 138 -18.79 8.27 -3.81
CA LYS A 138 -19.46 7.06 -4.35
C LYS A 138 -18.80 5.74 -3.93
N TRP A 139 -17.66 5.79 -3.24
CA TRP A 139 -16.85 4.61 -2.96
C TRP A 139 -17.20 4.01 -1.60
N THR A 140 -17.39 2.69 -1.55
CA THR A 140 -17.54 1.96 -0.30
C THR A 140 -16.23 1.92 0.49
N MET A 141 -16.30 1.66 1.80
CA MET A 141 -15.11 1.57 2.65
C MET A 141 -14.18 0.45 2.18
N GLY A 142 -14.71 -0.74 1.89
CA GLY A 142 -13.95 -1.87 1.36
C GLY A 142 -13.26 -1.53 0.03
N ARG A 143 -13.90 -0.72 -0.83
CA ARG A 143 -13.27 -0.23 -2.06
C ARG A 143 -12.11 0.72 -1.77
N MET A 144 -12.30 1.69 -0.88
CA MET A 144 -11.23 2.61 -0.44
C MET A 144 -10.05 1.87 0.19
N ILE A 145 -10.30 0.82 0.98
CA ILE A 145 -9.24 -0.05 1.51
C ILE A 145 -8.50 -0.74 0.36
N SER A 146 -9.20 -1.44 -0.55
CA SER A 146 -8.57 -2.16 -1.65
C SER A 146 -7.73 -1.28 -2.59
N PHE A 147 -8.12 0.00 -2.75
CA PHE A 147 -7.36 0.96 -3.55
C PHE A 147 -5.98 1.29 -2.97
N ASN A 148 -5.82 1.12 -1.66
CA ASN A 148 -4.65 1.55 -0.91
C ASN A 148 -3.92 0.37 -0.25
N THR A 149 -4.42 -0.86 -0.39
CA THR A 149 -3.76 -2.09 0.09
C THR A 149 -3.57 -3.14 -1.01
N SER A 150 -4.54 -4.04 -1.24
CA SER A 150 -4.39 -5.18 -2.15
C SER A 150 -4.05 -4.76 -3.59
N SER A 151 -4.66 -3.69 -4.11
CA SER A 151 -4.34 -3.21 -5.46
C SER A 151 -2.90 -2.69 -5.58
N PRO A 152 -2.40 -1.82 -4.67
CA PRO A 152 -0.98 -1.48 -4.62
C PRO A 152 -0.04 -2.68 -4.41
N TYR A 153 -0.40 -3.67 -3.59
CA TYR A 153 0.43 -4.88 -3.41
C TYR A 153 0.59 -5.67 -4.71
N ALA A 154 -0.51 -5.89 -5.43
CA ALA A 154 -0.50 -6.54 -6.74
C ALA A 154 0.34 -5.75 -7.76
N ASN A 155 0.20 -4.42 -7.77
CA ASN A 155 0.99 -3.54 -8.64
C ASN A 155 2.49 -3.62 -8.31
N ALA A 156 2.85 -3.53 -7.02
CA ALA A 156 4.22 -3.66 -6.53
C ALA A 156 4.82 -5.01 -6.92
N CYS A 157 4.08 -6.10 -6.79
CA CYS A 157 4.51 -7.41 -7.28
C CYS A 157 4.79 -7.42 -8.78
N GLY A 158 3.99 -6.71 -9.59
CA GLY A 158 4.23 -6.54 -11.03
C GLY A 158 5.52 -5.78 -11.32
N ARG A 159 5.71 -4.64 -10.63
CA ARG A 159 6.90 -3.79 -10.76
C ARG A 159 8.17 -4.54 -10.36
N LEU A 160 8.15 -5.23 -9.22
CA LEU A 160 9.27 -6.03 -8.74
C LEU A 160 9.63 -7.15 -9.72
N ARG A 161 8.65 -7.85 -10.31
CA ARG A 161 8.93 -8.87 -11.33
C ARG A 161 9.60 -8.29 -12.59
N LYS A 162 9.10 -7.15 -13.09
CA LYS A 162 9.68 -6.47 -14.25
C LYS A 162 11.13 -6.09 -13.95
N TRP A 163 11.34 -5.37 -12.86
CA TRP A 163 12.66 -4.93 -12.41
C TRP A 163 13.61 -6.10 -12.15
N ALA A 164 13.20 -7.12 -11.40
CA ALA A 164 14.06 -8.26 -11.08
C ALA A 164 14.55 -9.01 -12.33
N LYS A 165 13.74 -9.07 -13.40
CA LYS A 165 14.15 -9.65 -14.69
C LYS A 165 15.28 -8.85 -15.33
N GLU A 166 15.23 -7.52 -15.26
CA GLU A 166 16.26 -6.63 -15.81
C GLU A 166 17.57 -6.72 -15.02
N TYR A 167 17.49 -7.01 -13.72
CA TYR A 167 18.64 -7.07 -12.79
C TYR A 167 19.10 -8.50 -12.46
N ASN A 168 18.60 -9.51 -13.18
CA ASN A 168 18.91 -10.94 -12.97
C ASN A 168 18.68 -11.44 -11.53
N VAL A 169 17.73 -10.85 -10.81
CA VAL A 169 17.33 -11.27 -9.46
C VAL A 169 16.27 -12.37 -9.55
N ARG A 170 16.51 -13.51 -8.88
CA ARG A 170 15.54 -14.60 -8.80
C ARG A 170 14.56 -14.36 -7.65
N LEU A 171 13.38 -13.86 -7.98
CA LEU A 171 12.26 -13.79 -7.04
C LEU A 171 11.69 -15.20 -6.81
N LYS A 172 11.47 -15.58 -5.55
CA LYS A 172 10.79 -16.83 -5.16
C LYS A 172 9.33 -16.54 -4.85
#